data_AF-A0A2P4RN78-F1
#
_entry.id   AF-A0A2P4RN78-F1
#
_cell.length_a   1.000
_cell.length_b   1.000
_cell.length_c   1.000
_cell.angle_alpha   90.00
_cell.angle_beta   90.00
_cell.angle_gamma   90.00
#
_symmetry.space_group_name_H-M   'P 1'
#
loop_
_entity.id
_entity.type
_entity.pdbx_description
1 polymer ?
#
loop_
_entity_poly.entity_id
_entity_poly.type
_entity_poly.pdbx_seq_one_letter_code
_entity_poly.pdbx_strand_id
1 'polypeptide(L)' 'MPADKLGRFMTSDLFLARANAAIAKAVHQLEEQGIAPSYIERPQSDEPKAQPDYDVAQEPKNK' A
#
# COMPACT_ATOMS: atom_id res chain seq x y z
N MET A 1 16.94 -7.10 13.67
CA MET A 1 15.47 -6.93 13.55
C MET A 1 15.04 -7.62 12.25
N PRO A 2 13.89 -8.30 12.16
CA PRO A 2 13.40 -8.79 10.87
C PRO A 2 13.11 -7.57 9.98
N ALA A 3 13.70 -7.55 8.79
CA ALA A 3 13.76 -6.38 7.93
C ALA A 3 12.38 -5.86 7.49
N ASP A 4 11.35 -6.71 7.48
CA ASP A 4 10.07 -6.41 6.81
C ASP A 4 8.91 -6.05 7.73
N LYS A 5 9.19 -5.63 8.99
CA LYS A 5 8.10 -5.24 9.90
C LYS A 5 7.22 -4.11 9.34
N LEU A 6 7.84 -3.14 8.67
CA LEU A 6 7.13 -2.01 8.09
C LEU A 6 6.30 -2.43 6.88
N GLY A 7 6.90 -3.18 5.95
CA GLY A 7 6.21 -3.68 4.77
C GLY A 7 5.00 -4.54 5.15
N ARG A 8 5.16 -5.43 6.13
CA ARG A 8 4.07 -6.27 6.64
C ARG A 8 2.98 -5.48 7.35
N PHE A 9 3.33 -4.39 8.03
CA PHE A 9 2.33 -3.48 8.57
C PHE A 9 1.58 -2.75 7.47
N MET A 10 2.27 -2.21 6.46
CA MET A 10 1.67 -1.50 5.32
C MET A 10 0.71 -2.37 4.50
N THR A 11 0.96 -3.67 4.41
CA THR A 11 0.05 -4.62 3.73
C THR A 11 -1.00 -5.23 4.65
N SER A 12 -1.00 -4.90 5.95
CA SER A 12 -1.98 -5.44 6.90
C SER A 12 -3.35 -4.79 6.76
N ASP A 13 -4.40 -5.56 7.06
CA ASP A 13 -5.78 -5.08 7.10
C ASP A 13 -5.95 -3.92 8.09
N LEU A 14 -5.20 -3.93 9.18
CA LEU A 14 -5.20 -2.86 10.17
C LEU A 14 -4.73 -1.52 9.57
N PHE A 15 -3.66 -1.56 8.78
CA PHE A 15 -3.17 -0.36 8.09
C PHE A 15 -4.18 0.10 7.05
N LEU A 16 -4.70 -0.81 6.23
CA LEU A 16 -5.70 -0.49 5.20
C LEU A 16 -6.94 0.16 5.81
N ALA A 17 -7.47 -0.38 6.92
CA ALA A 17 -8.61 0.20 7.63
C ALA A 17 -8.32 1.62 8.13
N ARG A 18 -7.13 1.85 8.71
CA ARG A 18 -6.72 3.17 9.21
C ARG A 18 -6.51 4.17 8.08
N ALA A 19 -5.87 3.74 7.00
CA ALA A 19 -5.64 4.57 5.81
C ALA A 19 -6.97 4.99 5.18
N ASN A 20 -7.87 4.03 4.95
CA ASN A 20 -9.19 4.30 4.39
C ASN A 20 -10.02 5.24 5.27
N ALA A 21 -9.99 5.07 6.60
CA ALA A 21 -10.68 5.97 7.52
C ALA A 21 -10.13 7.41 7.47
N ALA A 22 -8.80 7.56 7.40
CA ALA A 22 -8.15 8.85 7.28
C ALA A 22 -8.48 9.54 5.94
N ILE A 23 -8.45 8.78 4.84
CA ILE A 23 -8.81 9.27 3.50
C ILE A 23 -10.28 9.71 3.47
N ALA A 24 -11.20 8.90 3.99
CA ALA A 24 -12.63 9.24 4.04
C ALA A 24 -12.88 10.54 4.80
N LYS A 25 -12.19 10.74 5.94
CA LYS A 25 -12.28 11.98 6.71
C LYS A 25 -11.76 13.18 5.91
N ALA A 26 -10.62 13.03 5.23
CA ALA A 26 -10.05 14.12 4.43
C ALA A 26 -10.96 14.48 3.25
N VAL A 27 -11.51 13.49 2.55
CA VAL A 27 -12.47 13.71 1.46
C VAL A 27 -13.69 14.46 1.97
N HIS A 28 -14.26 14.04 3.10
CA HIS A 28 -15.41 14.72 3.68
C HIS A 28 -15.14 16.21 3.98
N GLN A 29 -13.97 16.53 4.53
CA GLN A 29 -13.57 17.91 4.80
C GLN A 29 -13.41 18.75 3.52
N LEU A 30 -12.92 18.15 2.44
CA LEU A 30 -12.80 18.82 1.14
C LEU A 30 -14.19 19.07 0.52
N GLU A 31 -15.10 18.11 0.65
CA GLU A 31 -16.49 18.26 0.19
C GLU A 31 -17.22 19.39 0.95
N GLU A 32 -17.03 19.49 2.27
CA GLU A 32 -17.55 20.61 3.08
C GLU A 32 -17.03 21.97 2.61
N GLN A 33 -15.83 22.01 2.01
CA GLN A 33 -15.25 23.21 1.40
C GLN A 33 -15.69 23.42 -0.06
N GLY A 34 -16.59 22.58 -0.58
CA GLY A 34 -17.07 22.64 -1.96
C GLY A 34 -16.08 22.08 -2.99
N ILE A 35 -15.05 21.36 -2.55
CA ILE A 35 -14.07 20.72 -3.42
C ILE A 35 -14.50 19.27 -3.66
N ALA A 36 -15.06 19.00 -4.83
CA ALA A 36 -15.49 17.65 -5.19
C ALA A 36 -14.28 16.74 -5.49
N PRO A 37 -14.24 15.50 -4.95
CA PRO A 37 -13.20 14.55 -5.30
C PRO A 37 -13.33 14.12 -6.77
N SER A 38 -12.19 14.04 -7.46
CA SER A 38 -12.11 13.42 -8.79
C SER A 38 -11.41 12.07 -8.67
N TYR A 39 -12.13 11.01 -9.00
CA TYR A 39 -11.60 9.65 -8.99
C TYR A 39 -11.00 9.32 -10.35
N ILE A 40 -9.72 8.92 -10.36
CA ILE A 40 -9.07 8.39 -11.55
C ILE A 40 -9.03 6.88 -11.39
N GLU A 41 -9.77 6.17 -12.23
CA GLU A 41 -9.61 4.73 -12.36
C GLU A 41 -8.25 4.46 -12.97
N ARG A 42 -7.40 3.73 -12.24
CA ARG A 42 -6.17 3.22 -12.85
C ARG A 42 -6.60 2.13 -13.83
N PRO A 43 -6.29 2.23 -15.13
CA PRO A 43 -6.56 1.13 -16.05
C PRO A 43 -5.87 -0.11 -15.47
N GLN A 44 -6.62 -1.20 -15.35
CA GLN A 44 -6.01 -2.48 -15.02
C GLN A 44 -5.18 -2.86 -16.24
N SER A 45 -3.90 -2.48 -16.25
CA SER A 45 -2.95 -3.14 -17.14
C SER A 45 -3.07 -4.63 -16.84
N ASP A 46 -3.34 -5.45 -17.85
CA ASP A 46 -3.19 -6.90 -17.81
C ASP A 46 -1.70 -7.25 -17.63
N GLU A 47 -1.10 -6.81 -16.53
CA GLU A 47 0.20 -7.26 -16.08
C GLU A 47 -0.03 -8.43 -15.13
N PRO A 48 0.62 -9.59 -15.37
CA PRO A 48 0.49 -10.73 -14.50
C PRO A 48 0.89 -10.30 -13.10
N LYS A 49 0.08 -10.66 -12.09
CA LYS A 49 0.35 -10.46 -10.67
C LYS A 49 1.85 -10.65 -10.42
N ALA A 50 2.59 -9.54 -10.27
CA ALA A 50 3.98 -9.60 -9.90
C ALA A 50 4.00 -10.31 -8.54
N GLN A 51 4.40 -11.58 -8.56
CA GLN A 51 4.70 -12.31 -7.34
C GLN A 51 5.75 -11.47 -6.62
N PRO A 52 5.59 -11.19 -5.32
CA PRO A 52 6.63 -10.54 -4.55
C PRO A 52 7.85 -11.48 -4.59
N ASP A 53 8.85 -11.09 -5.36
CA ASP A 53 10.12 -11.79 -5.45
C ASP A 53 10.83 -11.58 -4.11
N TYR A 54 10.68 -12.54 -3.21
CA TYR A 54 11.46 -12.61 -1.99
C TYR A 54 12.87 -13.07 -2.35
N ASP A 55 13.66 -12.21 -3.00
CA ASP A 55 15.07 -12.47 -3.20
C ASP A 55 15.81 -12.19 -1.89
N VAL A 56 15.77 -13.19 -1.01
CA VAL A 56 16.53 -13.27 0.23
C VAL A 56 18.01 -13.32 -0.15
N ALA A 57 18.71 -12.22 0.16
CA ALA A 57 20.17 -12.13 0.12
C ALA A 57 20.84 -13.41 0.65
N GLN A 58 21.49 -14.16 -0.25
CA GLN A 58 22.30 -15.31 0.15
C GLN A 58 23.68 -14.82 0.63
N GLU A 59 23.94 -15.05 1.91
CA GLU A 59 25.28 -15.01 2.51
C GLU A 59 26.21 -15.99 1.79
N PRO A 60 27.42 -15.59 1.35
CA PRO A 60 28.37 -16.53 0.77
C PRO A 60 28.98 -17.40 1.88
N LYS A 61 28.63 -18.70 1.88
CA LYS A 61 29.35 -19.72 2.65
C LYS A 61 30.71 -19.98 1.99
N ASN A 62 31.77 -19.63 2.71
CA ASN A 62 33.14 -20.02 2.45
C ASN A 62 33.28 -21.55 2.25
N LYS A 63 34.08 -21.96 1.26
CA LYS A 63 34.83 -23.20 1.30
C LYS A 63 36.15 -23.08 0.56
#